data_AF-Q0ACZ0-F1
#
_entry.id   AF-Q0ACZ0-F1
#
_cell.length_a   1.000
_cell.length_b   1.000
_cell.length_c   1.000
_cell.angle_alpha   90.00
_cell.angle_beta   90.00
_cell.angle_gamma   90.00
#
_symmetry.space_group_name_H-M   'P 1'
#
loop_
_entity.id
_entity.type
_entity.pdbx_description
1 polymer ?
#
loop_
_entity_poly.entity_id
_entity_poly.type
_entity_poly.pdbx_seq_one_letter_code
_entity_poly.pdbx_strand_id
1 'polypeptide(L)'
;MKAAEENDRNLKKPHGGRPRGVHIKVWVTPEEKAAIGEAASNSGMKESAYLRALGLNTPVRSVLDLEAVTDLVKVNGDLGRVAGLLKLWLAEKRGQGALPMTVENMMDDFRELQKIMRDLMHKALHDRKTD
;
A
#
# COMPACT_ATOMS: atom_id res chain seq x y z
N MET A 1 -3.49 -42.56 41.02
CA MET A 1 -3.53 -41.07 41.12
C MET A 1 -2.18 -40.59 41.63
N LYS A 2 -1.22 -40.32 40.73
CA LYS A 2 0.04 -39.58 40.97
C LYS A 2 0.87 -39.64 39.68
N ALA A 3 0.65 -38.70 38.77
CA ALA A 3 1.50 -38.52 37.57
C ALA A 3 1.29 -37.15 36.87
N ALA A 4 0.74 -36.14 37.54
CA ALA A 4 0.37 -34.88 36.88
C ALA A 4 1.08 -33.62 37.41
N GLU A 5 1.95 -33.72 38.44
CA GLU A 5 2.51 -32.54 39.11
C GLU A 5 3.98 -32.24 38.79
N GLU A 6 4.61 -32.93 37.83
CA GLU A 6 6.05 -32.78 37.59
C GLU A 6 6.40 -32.31 36.17
N ASN A 7 5.81 -31.19 35.72
CA ASN A 7 6.30 -30.52 34.52
C ASN A 7 6.37 -28.99 34.60
N ASP A 8 6.24 -28.41 35.80
CA ASP A 8 6.36 -26.96 36.01
C ASP A 8 7.81 -26.54 36.35
N ARG A 9 8.79 -27.21 35.75
CA ARG A 9 10.20 -26.85 35.88
C ARG A 9 10.69 -26.27 34.57
N ASN A 10 10.78 -24.94 34.58
CA ASN A 10 11.66 -24.09 33.78
C ASN A 10 11.00 -23.23 32.67
N LEU A 11 10.04 -22.38 33.06
CA LEU A 11 9.72 -21.17 32.32
C LEU A 11 10.84 -20.13 32.55
N LYS A 12 11.90 -20.19 31.73
CA LYS A 12 12.90 -19.11 31.64
C LYS A 12 12.17 -17.80 31.36
N LYS A 13 12.36 -16.80 32.24
CA LYS A 13 11.79 -15.45 32.09
C LYS A 13 12.17 -14.89 30.72
N PRO A 14 11.22 -14.38 29.91
CA PRO A 14 11.53 -13.82 28.61
C PRO A 14 12.43 -12.60 28.81
N HIS A 15 13.47 -12.49 27.99
CA HIS A 15 14.43 -11.38 28.02
C HIS A 15 13.68 -10.03 27.98
N GLY A 16 13.75 -9.29 29.08
CA GLY A 16 13.42 -7.86 29.17
C GLY A 16 12.04 -7.45 28.67
N GLY A 17 10.98 -7.72 29.44
CA GLY A 17 9.71 -6.98 29.40
C GLY A 17 8.94 -6.89 28.07
N ARG A 18 9.38 -7.60 27.03
CA ARG A 18 8.70 -7.58 25.72
C ARG A 18 7.40 -8.40 25.84
N PRO A 19 6.26 -7.85 25.39
CA PRO A 19 4.97 -8.55 25.48
C PRO A 19 4.90 -9.83 24.64
N ARG A 20 5.87 -10.06 23.74
CA ARG A 20 5.94 -11.25 22.88
C ARG A 20 7.08 -12.16 23.35
N GLY A 21 6.74 -13.14 24.18
CA GLY A 21 7.69 -14.12 24.74
C GLY A 21 7.64 -15.51 24.12
N VAL A 22 6.65 -15.81 23.28
CA VAL A 22 6.44 -17.14 22.66
C VAL A 22 6.90 -17.10 21.20
N HIS A 23 7.58 -18.16 20.75
CA HIS A 23 8.05 -18.31 19.37
C HIS A 23 7.39 -19.51 18.68
N ILE A 24 7.28 -19.44 17.35
CA ILE A 24 6.90 -20.57 16.50
C ILE A 24 8.15 -21.02 15.75
N LYS A 25 8.49 -22.31 15.85
CA LYS A 25 9.61 -22.89 15.10
C LYS A 25 9.08 -23.44 13.78
N VAL A 26 9.53 -22.87 12.67
CA VAL A 26 9.17 -23.30 11.32
C VAL A 26 10.42 -23.87 10.67
N TRP A 27 10.34 -25.12 10.23
CA TRP A 27 11.39 -25.74 9.43
C TRP A 27 11.12 -25.41 7.97
N VAL A 28 12.14 -24.91 7.27
CA VAL A 28 12.05 -24.49 5.87
C VAL A 28 13.26 -25.00 5.11
N THR A 29 13.09 -25.29 3.83
CA THR A 29 14.21 -25.53 2.92
C THR A 29 14.94 -24.21 2.59
N PRO A 30 16.15 -24.25 2.03
CA PRO A 30 16.84 -23.05 1.57
C PRO A 30 16.03 -22.25 0.53
N GLU A 31 15.34 -22.94 -0.37
CA GLU A 31 14.51 -22.34 -1.42
C GLU A 31 13.28 -21.65 -0.81
N GLU A 32 12.60 -22.30 0.12
CA GLU A 32 11.47 -21.73 0.85
C GLU A 32 11.90 -20.49 1.66
N LYS A 33 13.06 -20.55 2.30
CA LYS A 33 13.62 -19.40 3.02
C LYS A 33 13.89 -18.22 2.09
N ALA A 34 14.48 -18.48 0.92
CA ALA A 34 14.74 -17.44 -0.07
C ALA A 34 13.43 -16.80 -0.57
N ALA A 35 12.43 -17.61 -0.89
CA ALA A 35 11.12 -17.14 -1.33
C ALA A 35 10.40 -16.31 -0.25
N ILE A 36 10.46 -16.73 1.02
CA ILE A 36 9.91 -15.96 2.15
C ILE A 36 10.67 -14.64 2.32
N GLY A 37 12.00 -14.65 2.18
CA GLY A 37 12.84 -13.46 2.25
C GLY A 37 12.50 -12.45 1.15
N GLU A 38 12.35 -12.91 -0.09
CA GLU A 38 11.95 -12.08 -1.22
C GLU A 38 10.56 -11.49 -1.02
N ALA A 39 9.57 -12.31 -0.64
CA ALA A 39 8.20 -11.85 -0.40
C ALA A 39 8.13 -10.85 0.76
N ALA A 40 8.90 -11.08 1.83
CA ALA A 40 9.01 -10.15 2.95
C ALA A 40 9.67 -8.82 2.53
N SER A 41 10.74 -8.87 1.73
CA SER A 41 11.42 -7.70 1.17
C SER A 41 10.50 -6.89 0.27
N ASN A 42 9.79 -7.56 -0.64
CA ASN A 42 8.79 -6.92 -1.51
C ASN A 42 7.70 -6.24 -0.70
N SER A 43 7.42 -6.72 0.52
CA SER A 43 6.43 -6.14 1.42
C SER A 43 6.99 -5.12 2.42
N GLY A 44 8.30 -4.83 2.38
CA GLY A 44 8.96 -3.94 3.32
C GLY A 44 9.00 -4.47 4.76
N MET A 45 8.85 -5.79 4.96
CA MET A 45 8.80 -6.44 6.26
C MET A 45 10.00 -7.36 6.50
N LYS A 46 10.31 -7.63 7.77
CA LYS A 46 11.21 -8.75 8.13
C LYS A 46 10.48 -10.07 7.96
N GLU A 47 11.19 -11.14 7.62
CA GLU A 47 10.63 -12.50 7.43
C GLU A 47 9.65 -12.93 8.54
N SER A 48 10.02 -12.74 9.81
CA SER A 48 9.16 -13.09 10.96
C SER A 48 7.95 -12.18 11.12
N ALA A 49 8.02 -10.92 10.68
CA ALA A 49 6.88 -10.01 10.65
C ALA A 49 5.94 -10.36 9.49
N TYR A 50 6.49 -10.71 8.33
CA TYR A 50 5.76 -11.16 7.15
C TYR A 50 4.97 -12.45 7.43
N LEU A 51 5.64 -13.49 7.94
CA LEU A 51 4.99 -14.76 8.30
C LEU A 51 3.93 -14.58 9.38
N ARG A 52 4.15 -13.69 10.36
CA ARG A 52 3.13 -13.37 11.36
C ARG A 52 1.93 -12.69 10.74
N ALA A 53 2.15 -11.73 9.83
CA ALA A 53 1.08 -11.04 9.14
C ALA A 53 0.24 -12.04 8.35
N LEU A 54 0.87 -12.93 7.58
CA LEU A 54 0.18 -14.02 6.89
C LEU A 54 -0.58 -14.96 7.84
N GLY A 55 0.05 -15.40 8.94
CA GLY A 55 -0.56 -16.30 9.91
C GLY A 55 -1.72 -15.68 10.70
N LEU A 56 -1.81 -14.35 10.75
CA LEU A 56 -2.92 -13.60 11.35
C LEU A 56 -3.92 -13.08 10.31
N ASN A 57 -3.83 -13.54 9.06
CA ASN A 57 -4.60 -13.04 7.92
C ASN A 57 -4.56 -11.49 7.82
N THR A 58 -3.43 -10.89 8.19
CA THR A 58 -3.22 -9.45 8.06
C THR A 58 -2.80 -9.15 6.63
N PRO A 59 -3.44 -8.20 5.95
CA PRO A 59 -3.13 -7.91 4.56
C PRO A 59 -1.72 -7.33 4.42
N VAL A 60 -0.90 -8.03 3.64
CA VAL A 60 0.46 -7.62 3.31
C VAL A 60 0.47 -6.98 1.92
N ARG A 61 1.06 -5.78 1.79
CA ARG A 61 1.13 -5.03 0.54
C ARG A 61 2.56 -4.97 0.04
N SER A 62 2.74 -5.06 -1.27
CA SER A 62 4.02 -4.78 -1.91
C SER A 62 4.37 -3.29 -1.78
N VAL A 63 5.63 -2.99 -1.52
CA VAL A 63 6.19 -1.64 -1.52
C VAL A 63 6.12 -1.04 -2.92
N LEU A 64 6.34 -1.85 -3.97
CA LEU A 64 6.26 -1.43 -5.36
C LEU A 64 4.86 -0.91 -5.71
N ASP A 65 3.81 -1.56 -5.21
CA ASP A 65 2.42 -1.13 -5.45
C ASP A 65 2.14 0.23 -4.79
N LEU A 66 2.71 0.48 -3.60
CA LEU A 66 2.55 1.75 -2.88
C LEU A 66 3.30 2.90 -3.57
N GLU A 67 4.51 2.63 -4.05
CA GLU A 67 5.32 3.60 -4.79
C GLU A 67 4.66 3.97 -6.13
N ALA A 68 4.22 2.97 -6.90
CA ALA A 68 3.53 3.19 -8.17
C ALA A 68 2.25 4.04 -8.00
N VAL A 69 1.44 3.78 -6.97
CA VAL A 69 0.26 4.61 -6.69
C VAL A 69 0.67 6.03 -6.27
N THR A 70 1.74 6.17 -5.48
CA THR A 70 2.23 7.49 -5.08
C THR A 70 2.67 8.32 -6.28
N ASP A 71 3.34 7.70 -7.24
CA ASP A 71 3.77 8.38 -8.47
C ASP A 71 2.59 8.77 -9.36
N LEU A 72 1.57 7.92 -9.47
CA LEU A 72 0.33 8.27 -10.17
C LEU A 72 -0.39 9.46 -9.50
N VAL A 73 -0.36 9.58 -8.17
CA VAL A 73 -0.91 10.74 -7.45
C VAL A 73 -0.16 12.03 -7.83
N LYS A 74 1.18 11.98 -7.92
CA LYS A 74 1.99 13.15 -8.34
C LYS A 74 1.64 13.58 -9.77
N VAL A 75 1.58 12.63 -10.71
CA VAL A 75 1.21 12.90 -12.10
C VAL A 75 -0.17 13.55 -12.19
N ASN A 76 -1.13 13.08 -11.40
CA ASN A 76 -2.47 13.70 -11.38
C ASN A 76 -2.45 15.14 -10.83
N GLY A 77 -1.57 15.46 -9.88
CA GLY A 77 -1.34 16.82 -9.41
C GLY A 77 -0.78 17.74 -10.50
N ASP A 78 0.17 17.25 -11.28
CA ASP A 78 0.78 17.98 -12.40
C ASP A 78 -0.22 18.28 -13.52
N LEU A 79 -1.09 17.31 -13.82
CA LEU A 79 -2.23 17.49 -14.72
C LEU A 79 -3.17 18.61 -14.26
N GLY A 80 -3.41 18.73 -12.94
CA GLY A 80 -4.18 19.84 -12.37
C GLY A 80 -3.52 21.21 -12.60
N ARG A 81 -2.18 21.28 -12.50
CA ARG A 81 -1.42 22.52 -12.81
C ARG A 81 -1.51 22.88 -14.28
N VAL A 82 -1.39 21.90 -15.19
CA VAL A 82 -1.53 22.12 -16.64
C VAL A 82 -2.92 22.68 -16.98
N ALA A 83 -3.98 22.10 -16.40
CA ALA A 83 -5.34 22.61 -16.59
C ALA A 83 -5.50 24.05 -16.08
N GLY A 84 -4.86 24.39 -14.95
CA GLY A 84 -4.84 25.77 -14.43
C GLY A 84 -4.16 26.75 -15.40
N LEU A 85 -3.00 26.39 -15.93
CA LEU A 85 -2.26 27.20 -16.91
C LEU A 85 -3.05 27.39 -18.21
N LEU A 86 -3.68 26.33 -18.71
CA LEU A 86 -4.51 26.40 -19.90
C LEU A 86 -5.73 27.32 -19.66
N LYS A 87 -6.36 27.25 -18.50
CA LYS A 87 -7.45 28.17 -18.13
C LYS A 87 -6.98 29.63 -18.11
N LEU A 88 -5.78 29.90 -17.58
CA LEU A 88 -5.20 31.24 -17.56
C LEU A 88 -4.91 31.75 -18.98
N TRP A 89 -4.30 30.92 -19.82
CA TRP A 89 -4.00 31.26 -21.21
C TRP A 89 -5.27 31.60 -22.01
N LEU A 90 -6.35 30.85 -21.83
CA LEU A 90 -7.63 31.14 -22.46
C LEU A 90 -8.28 32.42 -21.96
N ALA A 91 -8.09 32.77 -20.69
CA ALA A 91 -8.56 34.04 -20.14
C ALA A 91 -7.82 35.23 -20.76
N GLU A 92 -6.52 35.09 -21.06
CA GLU A 92 -5.70 36.12 -21.70
C GLU A 92 -5.89 36.21 -23.23
N LYS A 93 -6.20 35.09 -23.89
CA LYS A 93 -6.35 34.97 -25.36
C LYS A 93 -7.77 34.54 -25.78
N ARG A 94 -8.79 35.12 -25.15
CA ARG A 94 -10.19 34.77 -25.43
C ARG A 94 -10.52 34.88 -26.92
N GLY A 95 -10.98 33.78 -27.51
CA GLY A 95 -11.44 33.71 -28.90
C GLY A 95 -10.35 33.42 -29.95
N GLN A 96 -9.09 33.20 -29.55
CA GLN A 96 -8.04 32.75 -30.46
C GLN A 96 -7.86 31.23 -30.34
N GLY A 97 -8.08 30.49 -31.44
CA GLY A 97 -7.84 29.04 -31.53
C GLY A 97 -9.07 28.15 -31.31
N ALA A 98 -9.86 28.35 -30.25
CA ALA A 98 -11.04 27.55 -29.97
C ALA A 98 -12.18 28.35 -29.32
N LEU A 99 -13.42 27.88 -29.48
CA LEU A 99 -14.59 28.45 -28.82
C LEU A 99 -14.49 28.25 -27.30
N PRO A 100 -14.74 29.28 -26.48
CA PRO A 100 -14.63 29.19 -25.01
C PRO A 100 -15.43 28.03 -24.41
N MET A 101 -16.66 27.79 -24.89
CA MET A 101 -17.51 26.68 -24.43
C MET A 101 -16.90 25.31 -24.70
N THR A 102 -16.23 25.12 -25.84
CA THR A 102 -15.59 23.85 -26.18
C THR A 102 -14.47 23.52 -25.21
N VAL A 103 -13.71 24.54 -24.80
CA VAL A 103 -12.61 24.33 -23.85
C VAL A 103 -13.10 24.18 -22.42
N GLU A 104 -14.16 24.87 -22.03
CA GLU A 104 -14.82 24.63 -20.74
C GLU A 104 -15.33 23.19 -20.62
N ASN A 105 -16.03 22.67 -21.64
CA ASN A 105 -16.49 21.29 -21.64
C ASN A 105 -15.33 20.29 -21.55
N MET A 106 -14.27 20.48 -22.34
CA MET A 106 -13.08 19.63 -22.28
C MET A 106 -12.42 19.67 -20.88
N MET A 107 -12.44 20.81 -20.20
CA MET A 107 -11.91 20.94 -18.84
C MET A 107 -12.76 20.22 -17.79
N ASP A 108 -14.06 20.13 -18.02
CA ASP A 108 -14.98 19.39 -17.15
C ASP A 108 -14.79 17.88 -17.35
N ASP A 109 -14.69 17.41 -18.60
CA ASP A 109 -14.33 16.02 -18.92
C ASP A 109 -12.98 15.64 -18.31
N PHE A 110 -12.00 16.54 -18.40
CA PHE A 110 -10.69 16.34 -17.80
C PHE A 110 -10.77 16.20 -16.27
N ARG A 111 -11.58 17.03 -15.61
CA ARG A 111 -11.82 16.93 -14.16
C ARG A 111 -12.48 15.61 -13.77
N GLU A 112 -13.41 15.11 -14.57
CA GLU A 112 -14.01 13.79 -14.36
C GLU A 112 -12.97 12.67 -14.49
N LEU A 113 -12.16 12.67 -15.55
CA LEU A 113 -11.09 11.68 -15.73
C LEU A 113 -10.10 11.69 -14.57
N GLN A 114 -9.71 12.89 -14.09
CA GLN A 114 -8.86 13.01 -12.92
C GLN A 114 -9.51 12.47 -11.64
N LYS A 115 -10.84 12.58 -11.50
CA LYS A 115 -11.59 12.02 -10.37
C LYS A 115 -11.62 10.50 -10.43
N ILE A 116 -11.95 9.92 -11.58
CA ILE A 116 -11.93 8.48 -11.80
C ILE A 116 -10.55 7.92 -11.49
N MET A 117 -9.48 8.56 -11.96
CA MET A 117 -8.11 8.13 -11.68
C MET A 117 -7.79 8.18 -10.17
N ARG A 118 -8.21 9.22 -9.45
CA ARG A 118 -8.04 9.28 -7.97
C ARG A 118 -8.80 8.17 -7.27
N ASP A 119 -10.02 7.89 -7.69
CA ASP A 119 -10.86 6.87 -7.06
C ASP A 119 -10.28 5.47 -7.29
N LEU A 120 -9.76 5.20 -8.50
CA LEU A 120 -9.04 3.95 -8.81
C LEU A 120 -7.76 3.80 -7.98
N MET A 121 -6.97 4.87 -7.83
CA MET A 121 -5.79 4.87 -6.96
C MET A 121 -6.17 4.63 -5.49
N HIS A 122 -7.24 5.27 -5.00
CA HIS A 122 -7.73 5.07 -3.64
C HIS A 122 -8.23 3.63 -3.42
N LYS A 123 -8.91 3.07 -4.41
CA LYS A 123 -9.35 1.67 -4.43
C LYS A 123 -8.17 0.71 -4.39
N ALA A 124 -7.14 0.92 -5.21
CA ALA A 124 -5.90 0.14 -5.18
C ALA A 124 -5.20 0.19 -3.81
N LEU A 125 -5.31 1.32 -3.10
CA LEU A 125 -4.81 1.48 -1.73
C LEU A 125 -5.72 0.86 -0.65
N HIS A 126 -6.94 0.42 -0.93
CA HIS A 126 -7.89 -0.01 0.12
C HIS A 126 -8.47 -1.41 -0.08
N ASP A 127 -8.57 -1.92 -1.30
CA ASP A 127 -9.38 -3.11 -1.64
C ASP A 127 -8.91 -4.45 -1.08
N ARG A 128 -7.75 -4.56 -0.43
CA ARG A 128 -7.35 -5.79 0.30
C ARG A 128 -7.39 -5.66 1.81
N LYS A 129 -8.01 -4.62 2.38
CA LYS A 129 -8.13 -4.49 3.84
C LYS A 129 -9.28 -5.30 4.45
N THR A 130 -10.13 -5.93 3.65
CA THR A 130 -11.45 -6.44 4.07
C THR A 130 -11.74 -7.92 3.78
N ASP A 131 -10.78 -8.71 3.32
CA ASP A 131 -10.91 -10.17 3.20
C ASP A 131 -10.12 -10.92 4.28
#